data_AF-A0A6P0R8Q1-F1
#
_entry.id   AF-A0A6P0R8Q1-F1
#
_cell.length_a   1.000
_cell.length_b   1.000
_cell.length_c   1.000
_cell.angle_alpha   90.00
_cell.angle_beta   90.00
_cell.angle_gamma   90.00
#
_symmetry.space_group_name_H-M   'P 1'
#
loop_
_entity.id
_entity.type
_entity.pdbx_description
1 polymer ?
#
loop_
_entity_poly.entity_id
_entity_poly.type
_entity_poly.pdbx_seq_one_letter_code
_entity_poly.pdbx_strand_id
1 'polypeptide(L)'
;MIIKFTALQSVDIPVVEEQVPIQHYLRQPKRLVNALTDPTRLEQLDKNCFRLKMRPLHFMMLSIQPTVDMRLWSSPKGTVYLKSERCEIRGVEYINQRFSLNLVGILEPLQIKGITHLKGQADLEVKVELPPPLLLTPLPILETTGNSLLKSVLMTIKQRLTHQLLVDYHKWACDETKVLIQSEYNSILSPGSQGI
;
A
#
# COMPACT_ATOMS: atom_id res chain seq x y z
N MET A 1 6.28 -16.22 -26.31
CA MET A 1 5.51 -17.03 -25.33
C MET A 1 5.16 -16.14 -24.16
N ILE A 2 3.88 -16.10 -23.75
CA ILE A 2 3.44 -15.34 -22.57
C ILE A 2 3.42 -16.27 -21.35
N ILE A 3 4.08 -15.87 -20.28
CA ILE A 3 4.07 -16.55 -18.99
C ILE A 3 3.29 -15.72 -17.97
N LYS A 4 2.65 -16.39 -17.02
CA LYS A 4 1.87 -15.77 -15.96
C LYS A 4 2.47 -16.12 -14.61
N PHE A 5 2.72 -15.10 -13.79
CA PHE A 5 3.11 -15.24 -12.39
C PHE A 5 2.00 -14.71 -11.49
N THR A 6 1.79 -15.37 -10.35
CA THR A 6 0.79 -14.96 -9.36
C THR A 6 1.33 -15.06 -7.94
N ALA A 7 0.85 -14.16 -7.08
CA ALA A 7 1.00 -14.27 -5.64
C ALA A 7 -0.23 -13.69 -4.93
N LEU A 8 -0.56 -14.29 -3.80
CA LEU A 8 -1.61 -13.83 -2.89
C LEU A 8 -1.00 -13.70 -1.50
N GLN A 9 -1.33 -12.63 -0.80
CA GLN A 9 -0.90 -12.45 0.58
C GLN A 9 -2.01 -11.83 1.43
N SER A 10 -2.31 -12.50 2.54
CA SER A 10 -3.23 -11.98 3.56
C SER A 10 -2.48 -11.47 4.79
N VAL A 11 -3.13 -10.54 5.48
CA VAL A 11 -2.66 -9.93 6.72
C VAL A 11 -3.82 -9.88 7.72
N ASP A 12 -3.49 -10.11 8.98
CA ASP A 12 -4.40 -9.99 10.12
C ASP A 12 -3.56 -9.39 11.26
N ILE A 13 -3.85 -8.13 11.60
CA ILE A 13 -3.07 -7.37 12.58
C ILE A 13 -4.01 -6.94 13.71
N PRO A 14 -3.79 -7.38 14.96
CA PRO A 14 -4.50 -6.80 16.08
C PRO A 14 -4.08 -5.32 16.24
N VAL A 15 -5.06 -4.45 16.40
CA VAL A 15 -4.86 -3.01 16.56
C VAL A 15 -5.09 -2.66 18.02
N VAL A 16 -4.10 -1.98 18.62
CA VAL A 16 -4.29 -1.35 19.93
C VAL A 16 -5.19 -0.14 19.70
N GLU A 17 -6.32 -0.10 20.40
CA GLU A 17 -7.24 1.03 20.30
C GLU A 17 -6.61 2.29 20.88
N GLU A 18 -6.82 3.40 20.19
CA GLU A 18 -6.37 4.73 20.58
C GLU A 18 -7.59 5.61 20.82
N GLN A 19 -7.38 6.84 21.31
CA GLN A 19 -8.47 7.82 21.51
C GLN A 19 -9.26 8.08 20.21
N VAL A 20 -8.58 8.05 19.07
CA VAL A 20 -9.20 8.18 17.75
C VAL A 20 -9.17 6.83 17.04
N PRO A 21 -10.32 6.21 16.73
CA PRO A 21 -10.36 4.87 16.14
C PRO A 21 -9.68 4.77 14.77
N ILE A 22 -9.04 3.63 14.49
CA ILE A 22 -8.29 3.40 13.25
C ILE A 22 -9.11 3.57 11.97
N GLN A 23 -10.43 3.42 12.03
CA GLN A 23 -11.33 3.68 10.90
C GLN A 23 -11.18 5.12 10.37
N HIS A 24 -10.95 6.10 11.26
CA HIS A 24 -10.75 7.51 10.87
C HIS A 24 -9.39 7.71 10.19
N TYR A 25 -8.36 7.03 10.68
CA TYR A 25 -7.04 7.00 10.03
C TYR A 25 -7.13 6.42 8.61
N LEU A 26 -7.81 5.29 8.44
CA LEU A 26 -7.94 4.59 7.16
C LEU A 26 -8.77 5.35 6.12
N ARG A 27 -9.60 6.31 6.54
CA ARG A 27 -10.32 7.23 5.64
C ARG A 27 -9.40 8.28 4.98
N GLN A 28 -8.09 8.28 5.30
CA GLN A 28 -7.09 9.15 4.70
C GLN A 28 -6.10 8.35 3.81
N PRO A 29 -6.48 7.94 2.58
CA PRO A 29 -5.62 7.15 1.68
C PRO A 29 -4.22 7.73 1.48
N LYS A 30 -4.10 9.06 1.38
CA LYS A 30 -2.82 9.77 1.23
C LYS A 30 -1.89 9.54 2.43
N ARG A 31 -2.42 9.56 3.66
CA ARG A 31 -1.64 9.30 4.88
C ARG A 31 -1.16 7.85 4.89
N LEU A 32 -2.08 6.92 4.59
CA LEU A 32 -1.76 5.50 4.53
C LEU A 32 -0.61 5.20 3.56
N VAL A 33 -0.67 5.71 2.32
CA VAL A 33 0.39 5.44 1.33
C VAL A 33 1.73 6.07 1.75
N ASN A 34 1.70 7.26 2.35
CA ASN A 34 2.89 7.92 2.88
C ASN A 34 3.52 7.14 4.04
N ALA A 35 2.72 6.63 4.97
CA ALA A 35 3.21 5.81 6.07
C ALA A 35 3.88 4.51 5.58
N LEU A 36 3.38 3.96 4.47
CA LEU A 36 3.87 2.70 3.91
C LEU A 36 5.01 2.86 2.91
N THR A 37 5.36 4.07 2.49
CA THR A 37 6.33 4.26 1.41
C THR A 37 7.38 5.31 1.76
N ASP A 38 8.50 5.24 1.04
CA ASP A 38 9.53 6.28 1.17
C ASP A 38 9.06 7.49 0.37
N PRO A 39 8.92 8.68 0.98
CA PRO A 39 8.43 9.87 0.28
C PRO A 39 9.24 10.24 -0.97
N THR A 40 10.53 9.92 -1.00
CA THR A 40 11.40 10.20 -2.16
C THR A 40 11.05 9.35 -3.40
N ARG A 41 10.24 8.31 -3.20
CA ARG A 41 9.85 7.33 -4.23
C ARG A 41 8.35 7.35 -4.53
N LEU A 42 7.61 8.22 -3.86
CA LEU A 42 6.17 8.38 -4.03
C LEU A 42 5.87 9.74 -4.65
N GLU A 43 5.14 9.73 -5.74
CA GLU A 43 4.62 10.92 -6.40
C GLU A 43 3.09 10.85 -6.39
N GLN A 44 2.42 11.94 -6.02
CA GLN A 44 0.97 12.01 -6.08
C GLN A 44 0.56 12.52 -7.47
N LEU A 45 -0.17 11.71 -8.23
CA LEU A 45 -0.66 12.05 -9.57
C LEU A 45 -2.03 12.76 -9.52
N ASP A 46 -2.88 12.31 -8.60
CA ASP A 46 -4.23 12.85 -8.36
C ASP A 46 -4.62 12.61 -6.87
N LYS A 47 -5.82 13.01 -6.46
CA LYS A 47 -6.37 12.82 -5.11
C LYS A 47 -6.22 11.37 -4.61
N ASN A 48 -6.48 10.41 -5.48
CA ASN A 48 -6.49 8.98 -5.16
C ASN A 48 -5.47 8.17 -5.97
N CYS A 49 -4.69 8.79 -6.85
CA CYS A 49 -3.72 8.09 -7.70
C CYS A 49 -2.28 8.48 -7.33
N PHE A 50 -1.43 7.48 -7.20
CA PHE A 50 -0.05 7.62 -6.74
C PHE A 50 0.88 6.81 -7.62
N ARG A 51 2.04 7.39 -7.95
CA ARG A 51 3.14 6.71 -8.63
C ARG A 51 4.18 6.29 -7.60
N LEU A 52 4.45 5.00 -7.53
CA LEU A 52 5.47 4.43 -6.66
C LEU A 52 6.62 3.87 -7.48
N LYS A 53 7.80 4.47 -7.36
CA LYS A 53 9.04 3.90 -7.89
C LYS A 53 9.55 2.82 -6.94
N MET A 54 9.63 1.57 -7.39
CA MET A 54 10.11 0.45 -6.58
C MET A 54 11.64 0.48 -6.39
N ARG A 55 12.14 -0.24 -5.38
CA ARG A 55 13.58 -0.56 -5.33
C ARG A 55 13.89 -1.55 -6.46
N PRO A 56 15.12 -1.58 -6.99
CA PRO A 56 15.53 -2.63 -7.92
C PRO A 56 15.26 -4.01 -7.33
N LEU A 57 14.72 -4.89 -8.18
CA LEU A 57 14.41 -6.28 -7.89
C LEU A 57 15.27 -7.15 -8.80
N HIS A 58 15.67 -8.32 -8.30
CA HIS A 58 16.41 -9.29 -9.09
C HIS A 58 15.48 -10.42 -9.51
N PHE A 59 15.41 -10.68 -10.80
CA PHE A 59 14.70 -11.80 -11.39
C PHE A 59 15.68 -12.63 -12.21
N MET A 60 16.19 -13.70 -11.61
CA MET A 60 17.29 -14.50 -12.20
C MET A 60 18.50 -13.60 -12.50
N MET A 61 18.94 -13.53 -13.76
CA MET A 61 20.03 -12.66 -14.21
C MET A 61 19.59 -11.22 -14.56
N LEU A 62 18.30 -10.89 -14.44
CA LEU A 62 17.76 -9.57 -14.77
C LEU A 62 17.66 -8.71 -13.51
N SER A 63 18.07 -7.45 -13.62
CA SER A 63 17.78 -6.41 -12.63
C SER A 63 16.70 -5.49 -13.18
N ILE A 64 15.55 -5.44 -12.50
CA ILE A 64 14.38 -4.68 -12.94
C ILE A 64 14.00 -3.65 -11.88
N GLN A 65 13.54 -2.48 -12.29
CA GLN A 65 13.01 -1.47 -11.38
C GLN A 65 11.60 -1.05 -11.84
N PRO A 66 10.55 -1.62 -11.23
CA PRO A 66 9.18 -1.23 -11.52
C PRO A 66 8.86 0.20 -11.03
N THR A 67 7.98 0.89 -11.75
CA THR A 67 7.31 2.11 -11.35
C THR A 67 5.81 1.90 -11.58
N VAL A 68 5.03 1.92 -10.51
CA VAL A 68 3.62 1.51 -10.53
C VAL A 68 2.75 2.73 -10.23
N ASP A 69 1.79 3.01 -11.12
CA ASP A 69 0.70 3.93 -10.84
C ASP A 69 -0.45 3.12 -10.22
N MET A 70 -0.89 3.53 -9.04
CA MET A 70 -1.90 2.83 -8.26
C MET A 70 -2.94 3.80 -7.72
N ARG A 71 -4.19 3.35 -7.75
CA ARG A 71 -5.34 4.03 -7.16
C ARG A 71 -5.63 3.47 -5.77
N LEU A 72 -5.77 4.35 -4.80
CA LEU A 72 -6.18 4.04 -3.44
C LEU A 72 -7.42 4.86 -3.07
N TRP A 73 -8.44 4.21 -2.52
CA TRP A 73 -9.64 4.87 -2.04
C TRP A 73 -10.20 4.15 -0.82
N SER A 74 -10.95 4.87 0.00
CA SER A 74 -11.50 4.33 1.24
C SER A 74 -13.00 4.49 1.30
N SER A 75 -13.68 3.50 1.86
CA SER A 75 -15.10 3.57 2.20
C SER A 75 -15.32 4.42 3.46
N PRO A 76 -16.54 4.92 3.70
CA PRO A 76 -16.89 5.54 4.96
C PRO A 76 -16.72 4.61 6.17
N LYS A 77 -16.64 3.29 6.01
CA LYS A 77 -16.39 2.35 7.12
C LYS A 77 -14.90 2.16 7.44
N GLY A 78 -14.00 2.81 6.68
CA GLY A 78 -12.55 2.65 6.84
C GLY A 78 -11.97 1.46 6.07
N THR A 79 -12.74 0.83 5.18
CA THR A 79 -12.21 -0.16 4.24
C THR A 79 -11.41 0.54 3.16
N VAL A 80 -10.15 0.17 2.98
CA VAL A 80 -9.26 0.69 1.95
C VAL A 80 -9.18 -0.30 0.80
N TYR A 81 -9.24 0.22 -0.42
CA TYR A 81 -9.05 -0.53 -1.65
C TYR A 81 -7.81 -0.02 -2.38
N LEU A 82 -7.11 -0.95 -3.03
CA LEU A 82 -5.92 -0.70 -3.83
C LEU A 82 -6.11 -1.34 -5.20
N LYS A 83 -5.78 -0.61 -6.27
CA LYS A 83 -5.71 -1.17 -7.62
C LYS A 83 -4.56 -0.54 -8.41
N SER A 84 -3.76 -1.35 -9.10
CA SER A 84 -2.81 -0.83 -10.08
C SER A 84 -3.52 -0.35 -11.35
N GLU A 85 -3.09 0.78 -11.89
CA GLU A 85 -3.57 1.33 -13.16
C GLU A 85 -2.54 1.17 -14.28
N ARG A 86 -1.26 1.38 -13.95
CA ARG A 86 -0.15 1.28 -14.91
C ARG A 86 1.10 0.77 -14.21
N CYS A 87 1.95 0.08 -14.95
CA CYS A 87 3.28 -0.29 -14.48
C CYS A 87 4.28 -0.15 -15.63
N GLU A 88 5.43 0.44 -15.33
CA GLU A 88 6.60 0.50 -16.21
C GLU A 88 7.79 -0.17 -15.53
N ILE A 89 8.59 -0.90 -16.28
CA ILE A 89 9.80 -1.57 -15.83
C ILE A 89 11.00 -0.87 -16.46
N ARG A 90 11.87 -0.31 -15.62
CA ARG A 90 13.21 0.14 -16.03
C ARG A 90 14.22 -1.01 -15.89
N GLY A 91 15.26 -0.99 -16.71
CA GLY A 91 16.34 -2.00 -16.72
C GLY A 91 16.20 -3.07 -17.80
N VAL A 92 15.01 -3.22 -18.40
CA VAL A 92 14.79 -4.11 -19.56
C VAL A 92 13.82 -3.43 -20.53
N GLU A 93 14.33 -2.67 -21.48
CA GLU A 93 13.53 -1.87 -22.43
C GLU A 93 12.52 -2.71 -23.23
N TYR A 94 12.88 -3.96 -23.53
CA TYR A 94 12.05 -4.93 -24.24
C TYR A 94 10.69 -5.21 -23.56
N ILE A 95 10.60 -5.13 -22.22
CA ILE A 95 9.46 -5.66 -21.47
C ILE A 95 8.27 -4.70 -21.43
N ASN A 96 8.47 -3.39 -21.56
CA ASN A 96 7.42 -2.40 -21.27
C ASN A 96 6.17 -2.49 -22.16
N GLN A 97 6.30 -2.99 -23.40
CA GLN A 97 5.17 -3.20 -24.31
C GLN A 97 4.64 -4.64 -24.27
N ARG A 98 5.30 -5.52 -23.52
CA ARG A 98 5.12 -6.98 -23.54
C ARG A 98 4.83 -7.52 -22.14
N PHE A 99 4.30 -6.67 -21.26
CA PHE A 99 4.06 -6.96 -19.86
C PHE A 99 2.77 -6.30 -19.37
N SER A 100 2.09 -6.96 -18.45
CA SER A 100 1.00 -6.37 -17.67
C SER A 100 1.11 -6.76 -16.21
N LEU A 101 0.85 -5.82 -15.32
CA LEU A 101 0.72 -6.03 -13.88
C LEU A 101 -0.71 -5.72 -13.45
N ASN A 102 -1.29 -6.61 -12.65
CA ASN A 102 -2.55 -6.40 -11.98
C ASN A 102 -2.37 -6.65 -10.49
N LEU A 103 -2.39 -5.57 -9.70
CA LEU A 103 -2.41 -5.58 -8.25
C LEU A 103 -3.78 -5.12 -7.79
N VAL A 104 -4.45 -5.95 -7.00
CA VAL A 104 -5.70 -5.60 -6.33
C VAL A 104 -5.55 -5.92 -4.85
N GLY A 105 -6.02 -5.04 -3.98
CA GLY A 105 -5.98 -5.28 -2.55
C GLY A 105 -7.11 -4.62 -1.79
N ILE A 106 -7.39 -5.17 -0.62
CA ILE A 106 -8.35 -4.68 0.34
C ILE A 106 -7.75 -4.73 1.75
N LEU A 107 -8.07 -3.74 2.57
CA LEU A 107 -7.69 -3.66 3.97
C LEU A 107 -8.85 -3.09 4.77
N GLU A 108 -9.39 -3.83 5.72
CA GLU A 108 -10.58 -3.46 6.50
C GLU A 108 -10.40 -3.67 8.00
N PRO A 109 -10.93 -2.76 8.82
CA PRO A 109 -11.02 -2.94 10.26
C PRO A 109 -12.24 -3.80 10.61
N LEU A 110 -12.02 -4.88 11.35
CA LEU A 110 -13.05 -5.82 11.82
C LEU A 110 -12.96 -6.01 13.33
N GLN A 111 -14.08 -5.97 14.02
CA GLN A 111 -14.15 -6.27 15.46
C GLN A 111 -14.25 -7.78 15.67
N ILE A 112 -13.28 -8.36 16.37
CA ILE A 112 -13.23 -9.79 16.72
C ILE A 112 -13.05 -9.90 18.23
N LYS A 113 -14.06 -10.44 18.92
CA LYS A 113 -14.05 -10.63 20.38
C LYS A 113 -13.69 -9.34 21.16
N GLY A 114 -14.15 -8.18 20.68
CA GLY A 114 -13.92 -6.88 21.30
C GLY A 114 -12.54 -6.25 21.00
N ILE A 115 -11.74 -6.87 20.13
CA ILE A 115 -10.48 -6.32 19.65
C ILE A 115 -10.64 -5.93 18.18
N THR A 116 -10.20 -4.74 17.80
CA THR A 116 -10.13 -4.35 16.38
C THR A 116 -8.97 -5.09 15.71
N HIS A 117 -9.26 -5.79 14.63
CA HIS A 117 -8.31 -6.43 13.75
C HIS A 117 -8.31 -5.75 12.40
N LEU A 118 -7.13 -5.41 11.89
CA LEU A 118 -6.95 -4.95 10.53
C LEU A 118 -6.69 -6.16 9.62
N LYS A 119 -7.71 -6.57 8.88
CA LYS A 119 -7.62 -7.69 7.94
C LYS A 119 -7.42 -7.18 6.54
N GLY A 120 -6.61 -7.86 5.76
CA GLY A 120 -6.42 -7.51 4.36
C GLY A 120 -5.94 -8.67 3.52
N GLN A 121 -6.10 -8.49 2.21
CA GLN A 121 -5.59 -9.37 1.18
C GLN A 121 -5.11 -8.54 0.01
N ALA A 122 -4.03 -8.99 -0.61
CA ALA A 122 -3.56 -8.48 -1.88
C ALA A 122 -3.27 -9.63 -2.85
N ASP A 123 -3.72 -9.44 -4.09
CA ASP A 123 -3.53 -10.32 -5.22
C ASP A 123 -2.68 -9.60 -6.26
N LEU A 124 -1.56 -10.22 -6.62
CA LEU A 124 -0.62 -9.71 -7.61
C LEU A 124 -0.47 -10.71 -8.74
N GLU A 125 -0.86 -10.29 -9.93
CA GLU A 125 -0.67 -11.02 -11.17
C GLU A 125 0.28 -10.25 -12.09
N VAL A 126 1.19 -10.97 -12.72
CA VAL A 126 2.03 -10.49 -13.80
C VAL A 126 1.87 -11.40 -15.00
N LYS A 127 1.67 -10.82 -16.18
CA LYS A 127 1.80 -11.51 -17.46
C LYS A 127 2.92 -10.86 -18.24
N VAL A 128 3.80 -11.67 -18.84
CA VAL A 128 4.96 -11.14 -19.55
C VAL A 128 5.33 -12.03 -20.72
N GLU A 129 5.75 -11.43 -21.83
CA GLU A 129 6.47 -12.15 -22.87
C GLU A 129 7.91 -12.38 -22.42
N LEU A 130 8.33 -13.65 -22.43
CA LEU A 130 9.64 -14.03 -21.93
C LEU A 130 10.76 -13.31 -22.70
N PRO A 131 11.67 -12.55 -22.03
CA PRO A 131 12.74 -11.86 -22.71
C PRO A 131 13.77 -12.85 -23.27
N PRO A 132 14.53 -12.47 -24.33
CA PRO A 132 15.46 -13.37 -25.02
C PRO A 132 16.42 -14.15 -24.12
N PRO A 133 17.03 -13.55 -23.08
CA PRO A 133 17.94 -14.27 -22.19
C PRO A 133 17.30 -15.47 -21.48
N LEU A 134 15.98 -15.46 -21.28
CA LEU A 134 15.28 -16.50 -20.52
C LEU A 134 14.65 -17.59 -21.40
N LEU A 135 14.72 -17.49 -22.73
CA LEU A 135 14.05 -18.41 -23.66
C LEU A 135 14.44 -19.89 -23.49
N LEU A 136 15.66 -20.18 -23.02
CA LEU A 136 16.14 -21.54 -22.79
C LEU A 136 15.93 -22.01 -21.33
N THR A 137 15.31 -21.19 -20.49
CA THR A 137 15.06 -21.53 -19.08
C THR A 137 13.86 -22.47 -18.98
N PRO A 138 13.96 -23.60 -18.25
CA PRO A 138 12.84 -24.49 -18.03
C PRO A 138 11.64 -23.76 -17.39
N LEU A 139 10.45 -23.99 -17.94
CA LEU A 139 9.21 -23.35 -17.49
C LEU A 139 8.95 -23.48 -15.98
N PRO A 140 9.14 -24.66 -15.33
CA PRO A 140 8.90 -24.78 -13.89
C PRO A 140 9.80 -23.86 -13.04
N ILE A 141 11.03 -23.62 -13.50
CA ILE A 141 11.98 -22.72 -12.82
C ILE A 141 11.53 -21.27 -12.97
N LEU A 142 11.09 -20.87 -14.17
CA LEU A 142 10.55 -19.53 -14.43
C LEU A 142 9.33 -19.24 -13.55
N GLU A 143 8.35 -20.15 -13.53
CA GLU A 143 7.11 -20.00 -12.75
C GLU A 143 7.40 -19.91 -11.25
N THR A 144 8.23 -20.83 -10.72
CA THR A 144 8.59 -20.84 -9.30
C THR A 144 9.31 -19.57 -8.90
N THR A 145 10.28 -19.13 -9.72
CA THR A 145 11.05 -17.91 -9.44
C THR A 145 10.18 -16.66 -9.55
N GLY A 146 9.31 -16.58 -10.56
CA GLY A 146 8.42 -15.45 -10.78
C GLY A 146 7.39 -15.31 -9.66
N ASN A 147 6.73 -16.41 -9.29
CA ASN A 147 5.77 -16.44 -8.17
C ASN A 147 6.46 -16.07 -6.84
N SER A 148 7.69 -16.55 -6.63
CA SER A 148 8.48 -16.22 -5.44
C SER A 148 8.84 -14.74 -5.37
N LEU A 149 9.20 -14.13 -6.51
CA LEU A 149 9.45 -12.70 -6.60
C LEU A 149 8.20 -11.90 -6.24
N LEU A 150 7.05 -12.22 -6.84
CA LEU A 150 5.79 -11.53 -6.52
C LEU A 150 5.41 -11.69 -5.04
N LYS A 151 5.58 -12.89 -4.49
CA LYS A 151 5.37 -13.15 -3.06
C LYS A 151 6.27 -12.29 -2.18
N SER A 152 7.53 -12.10 -2.55
CA SER A 152 8.46 -11.23 -1.79
C SER A 152 8.02 -9.76 -1.77
N VAL A 153 7.44 -9.28 -2.88
CA VAL A 153 6.87 -7.92 -2.97
C VAL A 153 5.70 -7.79 -2.01
N LEU A 154 4.74 -8.71 -2.05
CA LEU A 154 3.59 -8.69 -1.15
C LEU A 154 3.99 -8.85 0.32
N MET A 155 4.99 -9.67 0.62
CA MET A 155 5.55 -9.81 1.97
C MET A 155 6.15 -8.51 2.48
N THR A 156 6.83 -7.74 1.62
CA THR A 156 7.35 -6.42 1.98
C THR A 156 6.21 -5.47 2.33
N ILE A 157 5.12 -5.47 1.55
CA ILE A 157 3.93 -4.64 1.84
C ILE A 157 3.32 -5.06 3.18
N LYS A 158 3.15 -6.36 3.42
CA LYS A 158 2.65 -6.92 4.68
C LYS A 158 3.48 -6.45 5.88
N GLN A 159 4.81 -6.53 5.81
CA GLN A 159 5.69 -6.07 6.88
C GLN A 159 5.50 -4.58 7.18
N ARG A 160 5.34 -3.75 6.14
CA ARG A 160 5.10 -2.31 6.32
C ARG A 160 3.72 -2.04 6.95
N LEU A 161 2.70 -2.80 6.59
CA LEU A 161 1.39 -2.73 7.26
C LEU A 161 1.50 -3.13 8.74
N THR A 162 2.23 -4.19 9.07
CA THR A 162 2.37 -4.66 10.45
C THR A 162 3.17 -3.69 11.33
N HIS A 163 4.14 -2.97 10.77
CA HIS A 163 5.02 -2.09 11.55
C HIS A 163 4.77 -0.60 11.31
N GLN A 164 4.92 -0.13 10.09
CA GLN A 164 4.92 1.30 9.78
C GLN A 164 3.53 1.93 9.92
N LEU A 165 2.48 1.21 9.48
CA LEU A 165 1.11 1.69 9.62
C LEU A 165 0.72 1.89 11.07
N LEU A 166 1.00 0.90 11.94
CA LEU A 166 0.64 1.00 13.36
C LEU A 166 1.40 2.13 14.06
N VAL A 167 2.68 2.31 13.73
CA VAL A 167 3.49 3.41 14.27
C VAL A 167 2.94 4.78 13.82
N ASP A 168 2.56 4.92 12.55
CA ASP A 168 1.99 6.16 12.04
C ASP A 168 0.60 6.44 12.63
N TYR A 169 -0.23 5.39 12.76
CA TYR A 169 -1.55 5.47 13.37
C TYR A 169 -1.46 5.97 14.82
N HIS A 170 -0.58 5.39 15.63
CA HIS A 170 -0.39 5.82 17.02
C HIS A 170 0.02 7.30 17.11
N LYS A 171 0.99 7.72 16.30
CA LYS A 171 1.42 9.13 16.24
C LYS A 171 0.29 10.06 15.84
N TRP A 172 -0.44 9.69 14.78
CA TRP A 172 -1.56 10.48 14.29
C TRP A 172 -2.67 10.63 15.34
N ALA A 173 -3.08 9.54 15.99
CA ALA A 173 -4.13 9.58 17.00
C ALA A 173 -3.74 10.48 18.19
N CYS A 174 -2.47 10.45 18.60
CA CYS A 174 -1.94 11.33 19.64
C CYS A 174 -1.98 12.81 19.25
N ASP A 175 -1.62 13.15 18.01
CA ASP A 175 -1.61 14.54 17.55
C ASP A 175 -3.02 15.09 17.35
N GLU A 176 -3.94 14.29 16.82
CA GLU A 176 -5.35 14.68 16.66
C GLU A 176 -6.00 14.98 18.03
N THR A 177 -5.66 14.18 19.05
CA THR A 177 -6.15 14.38 20.42
C THR A 177 -5.67 15.72 21.00
N LYS A 178 -4.42 16.13 20.73
CA LYS A 178 -3.89 17.43 21.20
C LYS A 178 -4.62 18.60 20.54
N VAL A 179 -4.94 18.50 19.24
CA VAL A 179 -5.69 19.53 18.51
C VAL A 179 -7.08 19.70 19.09
N LEU A 180 -7.78 18.59 19.39
CA LEU A 180 -9.10 18.63 20.02
C LEU A 180 -9.03 19.33 21.38
N ILE A 181 -8.09 18.95 22.24
CA ILE A 181 -7.88 19.59 23.55
C ILE A 181 -7.61 21.09 23.37
N GLN A 182 -6.71 21.51 22.48
CA GLN A 182 -6.42 22.93 22.24
C GLN A 182 -7.62 23.72 21.71
N SER A 183 -8.47 23.10 20.88
CA SER A 183 -9.69 23.74 20.38
C SER A 183 -10.75 23.94 21.47
N GLU A 184 -10.88 22.99 22.40
CA GLU A 184 -11.74 23.12 23.58
C GLU A 184 -11.24 24.22 24.53
N TYR A 185 -9.94 24.29 24.81
CA TYR A 185 -9.37 25.37 25.63
C TYR A 185 -9.56 26.76 24.99
N ASN A 186 -9.39 26.90 23.67
CA ASN A 186 -9.55 28.18 22.98
C ASN A 186 -11.02 28.65 22.89
N SER A 187 -11.97 27.73 22.85
CA SER A 187 -13.41 28.06 22.88
C SER A 187 -13.89 28.46 24.28
N ILE A 188 -13.28 27.93 25.34
CA ILE A 188 -13.55 28.34 26.74
C ILE A 188 -12.96 29.72 27.07
N LEU A 189 -11.85 30.11 26.41
CA LEU A 189 -11.14 31.38 26.65
C LEU A 189 -11.64 32.57 25.82
N SER A 190 -12.73 32.45 25.06
CA SER A 190 -13.36 33.58 24.36
C SER A 190 -14.43 34.22 25.26
N PRO A 191 -14.16 35.32 25.99
CA PRO A 191 -15.20 36.01 26.75
C PRO A 191 -16.09 36.74 25.74
N GLY A 192 -17.40 36.60 25.90
CA GLY A 192 -18.38 37.30 25.08
C GLY A 192 -18.02 38.78 24.97
N SER A 193 -17.81 39.24 23.73
CA SER A 193 -17.84 40.67 23.41
C SER A 193 -19.27 41.15 23.62
N GLN A 194 -19.63 41.46 24.86
CA GLN A 194 -20.64 42.47 25.15
C GLN A 194 -19.96 43.83 24.92
N GLY A 195 -20.46 44.57 23.94
CA GLY A 195 -19.88 45.86 23.58
C GLY A 195 -20.79 46.66 22.65
N ILE A 196 -21.86 47.17 23.24
CA ILE A 196 -22.64 48.40 22.94
C ILE A 196 -23.36 48.47 21.60
#